data_AF-A0A521PHR4-F1
#
_entry.id   AF-A0A521PHR4-F1
#
_cell.length_a   1.000
_cell.length_b   1.000
_cell.length_c   1.000
_cell.angle_alpha   90.00
_cell.angle_beta   90.00
_cell.angle_gamma   90.00
#
_symmetry.space_group_name_H-M   'P 1'
#
loop_
_entity.id
_entity.type
_entity.pdbx_description
1 polymer ?
#
loop_
_entity_poly.entity_id
_entity_poly.type
_entity_poly.pdbx_seq_one_letter_code
_entity_poly.pdbx_strand_id
1 'polypeptide(L)'
;MTALDPSETLHRSLSELGLAMAAGFLRAVLVGAMAAASVPSLFLAISAVSDRWRSPDALPLYVQIGIVAAGALGLVTTATLVIGMPAALALRRFGTEGAASYITVGAVGGLGFVWAALSLVIGSSSPIEILVLAALSGAATGYTWWRSRPRGETGAQSAFGSRHGKASRPRSTHHDLKVHSWPPAPVPAGDISIRPLGFVMALGVMGMAIVVAAAGEGRFDRLPPQQYFPTAFRNLTTVVCARDGVANVEQLRGIEDFEAEWYSTHLRAAQEASLYLASQEVASRETRTYRFTWLRSFHAPVVVRIDELRGGAMRLTAKKLSGAGGYGPGRVEARVERLLTRDEVSRLNKTLSTGQVLDLPPRDCSPGVDGANWIVEASERGSYRYINRWSPERGPVRDLGVLLLGFTGWRLDPIY
;
A
#
# COMPACT_ATOMS: atom_id res chain seq x y z
N MET A 1 18.86 -37.71 19.67
CA MET A 1 17.91 -36.58 19.64
C MET A 1 17.38 -36.40 21.05
N THR A 2 17.95 -35.46 21.80
CA THR A 2 17.48 -35.08 23.14
C THR A 2 16.22 -34.23 22.98
N ALA A 3 15.10 -34.70 23.50
CA ALA A 3 13.85 -33.94 23.52
C ALA A 3 14.04 -32.72 24.42
N LEU A 4 13.95 -31.52 23.83
CA LEU A 4 13.98 -30.27 24.59
C LEU A 4 12.74 -30.16 25.47
N ASP A 5 12.93 -29.66 26.69
CA ASP A 5 11.91 -29.51 27.70
C ASP A 5 10.80 -28.52 27.22
N PRO A 6 9.52 -28.93 27.18
CA PRO A 6 8.42 -28.07 26.75
C PRO A 6 8.26 -26.78 27.56
N SER A 7 8.77 -26.68 28.79
CA SER A 7 8.73 -25.40 29.53
C SER A 7 9.73 -24.36 29.01
N GLU A 8 10.87 -24.81 28.46
CA GLU A 8 11.91 -23.92 27.95
C GLU A 8 11.51 -23.27 26.61
N THR A 9 10.76 -24.01 25.80
CA THR A 9 10.18 -23.52 24.54
C THR A 9 9.05 -22.52 24.76
N LEU A 10 8.21 -22.73 25.78
CA LEU A 10 7.14 -21.78 26.14
C LEU A 10 7.71 -20.45 26.64
N HIS A 11 8.75 -20.48 27.49
CA HIS A 11 9.37 -19.26 28.00
C HIS A 11 10.08 -18.44 26.91
N ARG A 12 10.80 -19.10 25.98
CA ARG A 12 11.39 -18.41 24.83
C ARG A 12 10.34 -17.75 23.95
N SER A 13 9.27 -18.47 23.63
CA SER A 13 8.17 -17.94 22.79
C SER A 13 7.50 -16.72 23.43
N LEU A 14 7.25 -16.75 24.74
CA LEU A 14 6.66 -15.60 25.46
C LEU A 14 7.61 -14.40 25.52
N SER A 15 8.92 -14.63 25.68
CA SER A 15 9.91 -13.55 25.72
C SER A 15 10.10 -12.86 24.36
N GLU A 16 10.16 -13.62 23.27
CA GLU A 16 10.28 -13.08 21.90
C GLU A 16 9.00 -12.35 21.48
N LEU A 17 7.83 -12.89 21.83
CA LEU A 17 6.54 -12.23 21.58
C LEU A 17 6.43 -10.91 22.37
N GLY A 18 6.90 -10.90 23.62
CA GLY A 18 6.95 -9.70 24.46
C GLY A 18 7.85 -8.61 23.88
N LEU A 19 9.07 -8.97 23.45
CA LEU A 19 10.02 -8.05 22.84
C LEU A 19 9.53 -7.47 21.50
N ALA A 20 8.94 -8.31 20.65
CA ALA A 20 8.38 -7.87 19.37
C ALA A 20 7.20 -6.90 19.57
N MET A 21 6.33 -7.18 20.55
CA MET A 21 5.24 -6.26 20.91
C MET A 21 5.76 -4.95 21.51
N ALA A 22 6.77 -5.01 22.39
CA ALA A 22 7.38 -3.83 22.99
C ALA A 22 8.06 -2.92 21.96
N ALA A 23 8.77 -3.48 20.98
CA ALA A 23 9.39 -2.72 19.91
C ALA A 23 8.35 -2.04 18.99
N GLY A 24 7.27 -2.76 18.64
CA GLY A 24 6.18 -2.21 17.85
C GLY A 24 5.43 -1.08 18.57
N PHE A 25 5.27 -1.22 19.89
CA PHE A 25 4.68 -0.21 20.77
C PHE A 25 5.55 1.05 20.86
N LEU A 26 6.85 0.89 21.19
CA LEU A 26 7.79 2.00 21.34
C LEU A 26 7.87 2.82 20.06
N ARG A 27 7.90 2.15 18.90
CA ARG A 27 7.90 2.82 17.59
C ARG A 27 6.64 3.64 17.35
N ALA A 28 5.46 3.12 17.72
CA ALA A 28 4.20 3.84 17.57
C ALA A 28 4.15 5.08 18.47
N VAL A 29 4.57 4.96 19.74
CA VAL A 29 4.64 6.05 20.70
C VAL A 29 5.59 7.15 20.23
N LEU A 30 6.79 6.80 19.76
CA LEU A 30 7.76 7.78 19.25
C LEU A 30 7.24 8.55 18.05
N VAL A 31 6.62 7.86 17.08
CA VAL A 31 6.05 8.52 15.89
C VAL A 31 4.88 9.43 16.28
N GLY A 32 4.01 8.98 17.18
CA GLY A 32 2.91 9.79 17.70
C GLY A 32 3.41 11.04 18.44
N ALA A 33 4.42 10.89 19.29
CA ALA A 33 5.02 11.99 20.03
C ALA A 33 5.71 13.00 19.11
N MET A 34 6.45 12.54 18.10
CA MET A 34 7.06 13.42 17.09
C MET A 34 6.00 14.17 16.28
N ALA A 35 4.91 13.50 15.88
CA ALA A 35 3.81 14.14 15.18
C ALA A 35 3.13 15.22 16.04
N ALA A 36 2.86 14.91 17.32
CA ALA A 36 2.28 15.85 18.27
C ALA A 36 3.20 17.04 18.58
N ALA A 37 4.51 16.82 18.67
CA ALA A 37 5.48 17.85 19.02
C ALA A 37 5.87 18.73 17.83
N SER A 38 5.82 18.22 16.60
CA SER A 38 6.36 18.92 15.42
C SER A 38 5.62 20.23 15.11
N VAL A 39 4.28 20.24 15.17
CA VAL A 39 3.47 21.43 14.85
C VAL A 39 3.65 22.55 15.90
N PRO A 40 3.52 22.29 17.21
CA PRO A 40 3.81 23.30 18.24
C PRO A 40 5.27 23.77 18.23
N SER A 41 6.22 22.87 18.01
CA SER A 41 7.65 23.23 17.97
C SER A 41 7.97 24.12 16.78
N LEU A 42 7.37 23.86 15.62
CA LEU A 42 7.51 24.71 14.44
C LEU A 42 6.87 26.09 14.69
N PHE A 43 5.69 26.12 15.30
CA PHE A 43 5.03 27.37 15.66
C PHE A 43 5.85 28.21 16.66
N LEU A 44 6.42 27.57 17.69
CA LEU A 44 7.32 28.23 18.64
C LEU A 44 8.61 28.70 17.97
N ALA A 45 9.18 27.92 17.06
CA ALA A 45 10.34 28.34 16.28
C ALA A 45 10.05 29.60 15.46
N ILE A 46 8.90 29.64 14.76
CA ILE A 46 8.48 30.81 13.97
C ILE A 46 8.21 32.02 14.87
N SER A 47 7.50 31.81 15.99
CA SER A 47 7.15 32.88 16.93
C SER A 47 8.39 33.46 17.61
N ALA A 48 9.34 32.61 18.00
CA ALA A 48 10.58 33.05 18.62
C ALA A 48 11.52 33.76 17.64
N VAL A 49 11.53 33.41 16.36
CA VAL A 49 12.25 34.19 15.33
C VAL A 49 11.66 35.60 15.24
N SER A 50 10.33 35.75 15.38
CA SER A 50 9.67 37.05 15.41
C SER A 50 9.96 37.84 16.70
N ASP A 51 9.96 37.20 17.86
CA ASP A 51 10.14 37.86 19.16
C ASP A 51 11.59 38.11 19.56
N ARG A 52 12.56 37.34 19.03
CA ARG A 52 14.01 37.58 19.24
C ARG A 52 14.46 38.97 18.76
N TRP A 53 13.68 39.59 17.87
CA TRP A 53 13.87 40.98 17.45
C TRP A 53 13.41 42.01 18.49
N ARG A 54 12.64 41.62 19.51
CA ARG A 54 11.97 42.51 20.46
C ARG A 54 12.48 42.44 21.89
N SER A 55 13.01 41.30 22.36
CA SER A 55 13.63 41.22 23.69
C SER A 55 14.82 40.24 23.75
N PRO A 56 16.03 40.68 24.15
CA PRO A 56 17.19 39.80 24.28
C PRO A 56 17.13 38.83 25.47
N ASP A 57 16.23 39.04 26.44
CA ASP A 57 16.13 38.23 27.67
C ASP A 57 15.19 37.01 27.56
N ALA A 58 14.67 36.71 26.37
CA ALA A 58 13.82 35.55 26.18
C ALA A 58 14.60 34.25 26.44
N LEU A 59 13.97 33.31 27.18
CA LEU A 59 14.50 31.97 27.40
C LEU A 59 15.00 31.40 26.06
N PRO A 60 16.21 30.81 25.98
CA PRO A 60 16.75 30.40 24.70
C PRO A 60 15.78 29.45 23.99
N LEU A 61 15.52 29.71 22.71
CA LEU A 61 14.51 29.01 21.90
C LEU A 61 14.58 27.47 22.01
N TYR A 62 15.80 26.92 22.08
CA TYR A 62 16.02 25.48 22.23
C TYR A 62 15.47 24.92 23.56
N VAL A 63 15.48 25.69 24.64
CA VAL A 63 14.90 25.29 25.93
C VAL A 63 13.38 25.24 25.85
N GLN A 64 12.75 26.24 25.23
CA GLN A 64 11.29 26.25 25.05
C GLN A 64 10.81 25.08 24.17
N ILE A 65 11.52 24.82 23.05
CA ILE A 65 11.26 23.66 22.20
C ILE A 65 11.45 22.36 22.99
N GLY A 66 12.51 22.27 23.80
CA GLY A 66 12.78 21.12 24.66
C GLY A 66 11.65 20.84 25.66
N ILE A 67 11.12 21.87 26.32
CA ILE A 67 10.00 21.74 27.27
C ILE A 67 8.74 21.24 26.55
N VAL A 68 8.41 21.79 25.39
CA VAL A 68 7.23 21.36 24.62
C VAL A 68 7.38 19.93 24.09
N ALA A 69 8.55 19.57 23.59
CA ALA A 69 8.82 18.21 23.14
C ALA A 69 8.73 17.19 24.29
N ALA A 70 9.31 17.51 25.46
CA ALA A 70 9.24 16.66 26.64
C ALA A 70 7.80 16.51 27.16
N GLY A 71 7.04 17.60 27.20
CA GLY A 71 5.62 17.59 27.56
C GLY A 71 4.79 16.74 26.60
N ALA A 72 4.96 16.92 25.28
CA ALA A 72 4.26 16.15 24.26
C ALA A 72 4.58 14.64 24.34
N LEU A 73 5.86 14.29 24.56
CA LEU A 73 6.28 12.89 24.73
C LEU A 73 5.63 12.25 25.96
N GLY A 74 5.65 12.95 27.10
CA GLY A 74 5.00 12.47 28.33
C GLY A 74 3.49 12.28 28.15
N LEU A 75 2.84 13.26 27.51
CA LEU A 75 1.40 13.25 27.21
C LEU A 75 1.03 12.06 26.32
N VAL A 76 1.70 11.89 25.17
CA VAL A 76 1.41 10.82 24.21
C VAL A 76 1.71 9.43 24.80
N THR A 77 2.81 9.30 25.55
CA THR A 77 3.15 8.03 26.21
C THR A 77 2.06 7.62 27.19
N THR A 78 1.60 8.56 28.02
CA THR A 78 0.54 8.31 29.00
C THR A 78 -0.78 7.94 28.32
N ALA A 79 -1.20 8.69 27.30
CA ALA A 79 -2.42 8.39 26.54
C ALA A 79 -2.35 7.01 25.86
N THR A 80 -1.19 6.63 25.32
CA THR A 80 -1.03 5.34 24.65
C THR A 80 -1.09 4.17 25.64
N LEU A 81 -0.53 4.33 26.85
CA LEU A 81 -0.58 3.31 27.89
C LEU A 81 -1.99 3.17 28.50
N VAL A 82 -2.66 4.28 28.79
CA VAL A 82 -3.94 4.31 29.51
C VAL A 82 -5.12 4.02 28.58
N ILE A 83 -5.11 4.56 27.36
CA ILE A 83 -6.22 4.44 26.41
C ILE A 83 -5.88 3.46 25.31
N GLY A 84 -4.71 3.63 24.69
CA GLY A 84 -4.28 2.81 23.56
C GLY A 84 -4.26 1.33 23.92
N MET A 85 -3.39 0.93 24.85
CA MET A 85 -3.12 -0.47 25.21
C MET A 85 -4.41 -1.26 25.55
N PRO A 86 -5.29 -0.77 26.45
CA PRO A 86 -6.54 -1.47 26.76
C PRO A 86 -7.48 -1.55 25.55
N ALA A 87 -7.58 -0.50 24.74
CA ALA A 87 -8.43 -0.51 23.55
C ALA A 87 -7.95 -1.52 22.50
N ALA A 88 -6.64 -1.65 22.27
CA ALA A 88 -6.13 -2.68 21.37
C ALA A 88 -6.38 -4.11 21.89
N LEU A 89 -6.24 -4.34 23.20
CA LEU A 89 -6.59 -5.62 23.81
C LEU A 89 -8.09 -5.92 23.66
N ALA A 90 -8.95 -4.92 23.81
CA ALA A 90 -10.38 -5.06 23.57
C ALA A 90 -10.68 -5.39 22.10
N LEU A 91 -10.11 -4.64 21.14
CA LEU A 91 -10.30 -4.90 19.70
C LEU A 91 -9.87 -6.32 19.31
N ARG A 92 -8.79 -6.83 19.92
CA ARG A 92 -8.36 -8.23 19.78
C ARG A 92 -9.37 -9.21 20.32
N ARG A 93 -9.81 -8.99 21.56
CA ARG A 93 -10.76 -9.88 22.24
C ARG A 93 -12.09 -10.00 21.49
N PHE A 94 -12.55 -8.92 20.86
CA PHE A 94 -13.82 -8.89 20.13
C PHE A 94 -13.69 -9.22 18.64
N GLY A 95 -12.47 -9.47 18.12
CA GLY A 95 -12.27 -9.77 16.70
C GLY A 95 -12.61 -8.61 15.76
N THR A 96 -12.68 -7.38 16.27
CA THR A 96 -12.97 -6.15 15.51
C THR A 96 -11.69 -5.40 15.12
N GLU A 97 -10.58 -6.12 15.06
CA GLU A 97 -9.29 -5.57 14.66
C GLU A 97 -9.30 -5.14 13.19
N GLY A 98 -9.09 -3.84 12.96
CA GLY A 98 -8.96 -3.26 11.63
C GLY A 98 -8.27 -1.91 11.70
N ALA A 99 -7.64 -1.48 10.59
CA ALA A 99 -6.99 -0.17 10.51
C ALA A 99 -7.92 0.97 10.95
N ALA A 100 -9.19 0.93 10.49
CA ALA A 100 -10.22 1.88 10.87
C ALA A 100 -10.48 1.90 12.37
N SER A 101 -10.55 0.73 13.03
CA SER A 101 -10.75 0.64 14.48
C SER A 101 -9.63 1.32 15.26
N TYR A 102 -8.38 1.06 14.88
CA TYR A 102 -7.22 1.66 15.53
C TYR A 102 -7.11 3.17 15.28
N ILE A 103 -7.39 3.63 14.06
CA ILE A 103 -7.44 5.06 13.72
C ILE A 103 -8.52 5.76 14.55
N THR A 104 -9.71 5.17 14.66
CA THR A 104 -10.84 5.75 15.40
C THR A 104 -10.52 5.83 16.89
N VAL A 105 -10.01 4.74 17.48
CA VAL A 105 -9.58 4.71 18.89
C VAL A 105 -8.50 5.75 19.14
N GLY A 106 -7.51 5.84 18.24
CA GLY A 106 -6.45 6.85 18.31
C GLY A 106 -7.02 8.27 18.28
N ALA A 107 -7.92 8.56 17.34
CA ALA A 107 -8.52 9.89 17.20
C ALA A 107 -9.35 10.30 18.42
N VAL A 108 -10.22 9.41 18.90
CA VAL A 108 -11.04 9.64 20.10
C VAL A 108 -10.16 9.80 21.34
N GLY A 109 -9.13 8.96 21.48
CA GLY A 109 -8.16 9.03 22.57
C GLY A 109 -7.38 10.34 22.57
N GLY A 110 -6.89 10.78 21.41
CA GLY A 110 -6.20 12.06 21.25
C GLY A 110 -7.09 13.25 21.62
N LEU A 111 -8.32 13.28 21.08
CA LEU A 111 -9.31 14.32 21.39
C LEU A 111 -9.65 14.39 22.88
N GLY A 112 -10.03 13.25 23.47
CA GLY A 112 -10.47 13.18 24.87
C GLY A 112 -9.37 13.53 25.86
N PHE A 113 -8.14 13.06 25.62
CA PHE A 113 -7.02 13.30 26.51
C PHE A 113 -6.58 14.78 26.51
N VAL A 114 -6.49 15.38 25.32
CA VAL A 114 -6.11 16.80 25.20
C VAL A 114 -7.22 17.72 25.72
N TRP A 115 -8.49 17.38 25.48
CA TRP A 115 -9.61 18.11 26.06
C TRP A 115 -9.56 18.11 27.59
N ALA A 116 -9.32 16.95 28.22
CA ALA A 116 -9.22 16.83 29.67
C ALA A 116 -8.03 17.64 30.23
N ALA A 117 -6.86 17.54 29.59
CA ALA A 117 -5.68 18.30 29.99
C ALA A 117 -5.89 19.83 29.90
N LEU A 118 -6.48 20.31 28.80
CA LEU A 118 -6.77 21.73 28.61
C LEU A 118 -7.82 22.24 29.60
N SER A 119 -8.86 21.44 29.87
CA SER A 119 -9.92 21.80 30.82
C SER A 119 -9.37 21.95 32.25
N LEU A 120 -8.38 21.14 32.62
CA LEU A 120 -7.71 21.22 33.93
C LEU A 120 -6.77 22.42 34.06
N VAL A 121 -6.07 22.80 32.98
CA VAL A 121 -5.02 23.84 33.03
C VAL A 121 -5.55 25.24 32.75
N ILE A 122 -6.45 25.39 31.78
CA ILE A 122 -6.81 26.70 31.22
C ILE A 122 -8.21 27.14 31.69
N GLY A 123 -9.04 26.23 32.21
CA GLY A 123 -10.39 26.54 32.71
C GLY A 123 -11.33 27.14 31.66
N SER A 124 -10.96 27.14 30.37
CA SER A 124 -11.71 27.77 29.29
C SER A 124 -12.35 26.77 28.35
N SER A 125 -13.50 27.14 27.81
CA SER A 125 -14.25 26.36 26.82
C SER A 125 -13.70 26.58 25.41
N SER A 126 -13.01 25.55 24.93
CA SER A 126 -12.76 25.13 23.54
C SER A 126 -11.81 25.94 22.65
N PRO A 127 -10.52 25.57 22.60
CA PRO A 127 -9.74 25.70 21.38
C PRO A 127 -10.04 24.50 20.48
N ILE A 128 -11.11 24.59 19.68
CA ILE A 128 -11.52 23.54 18.71
C ILE A 128 -10.34 23.11 17.84
N GLU A 129 -9.47 24.05 17.48
CA GLU A 129 -8.26 23.83 16.68
C GLU A 129 -7.29 22.83 17.34
N ILE A 130 -7.05 22.96 18.65
CA ILE A 130 -6.18 22.05 19.39
C ILE A 130 -6.82 20.66 19.49
N LEU A 131 -8.14 20.59 19.63
CA LEU A 131 -8.87 19.31 19.65
C LEU A 131 -8.81 18.61 18.29
N VAL A 132 -8.92 19.34 17.19
CA VAL A 132 -8.76 18.78 15.84
C VAL A 132 -7.34 18.25 15.66
N LEU A 133 -6.30 19.04 15.99
CA LEU A 133 -4.92 18.57 15.92
C LEU A 133 -4.66 17.35 16.82
N ALA A 134 -5.27 17.31 17.99
CA ALA A 134 -5.18 16.17 18.91
C ALA A 134 -5.83 14.90 18.33
N ALA A 135 -7.01 15.03 17.73
CA ALA A 135 -7.68 13.91 17.05
C ALA A 135 -6.86 13.39 15.87
N LEU A 136 -6.25 14.30 15.09
CA LEU A 136 -5.42 13.95 13.94
C LEU A 136 -4.11 13.26 14.35
N SER A 137 -3.44 13.76 15.39
CA SER A 137 -2.25 13.14 15.97
C SER A 137 -2.58 11.75 16.57
N GLY A 138 -3.72 11.65 17.25
CA GLY A 138 -4.25 10.40 17.76
C GLY A 138 -4.52 9.38 16.65
N ALA A 139 -5.16 9.80 15.56
CA ALA A 139 -5.42 8.97 14.39
C ALA A 139 -4.12 8.42 13.76
N ALA A 140 -3.10 9.28 13.61
CA ALA A 140 -1.79 8.87 13.09
C ALA A 140 -1.11 7.84 14.00
N THR A 141 -1.19 8.04 15.32
CA THR A 141 -0.68 7.10 16.33
C THR A 141 -1.41 5.75 16.26
N GLY A 142 -2.73 5.77 16.11
CA GLY A 142 -3.53 4.55 15.90
C GLY A 142 -3.11 3.79 14.64
N TYR A 143 -2.91 4.49 13.54
CA TYR A 143 -2.48 3.89 12.27
C TYR A 143 -1.08 3.27 12.33
N THR A 144 -0.11 3.96 12.93
CA THR A 144 1.26 3.44 13.07
C THR A 144 1.29 2.19 13.92
N TRP A 145 0.47 2.15 14.97
CA TRP A 145 0.35 0.99 15.83
C TRP A 145 -0.30 -0.21 15.16
N TRP A 146 -1.37 0.00 14.37
CA TRP A 146 -1.93 -1.05 13.52
C TRP A 146 -0.87 -1.66 12.58
N ARG A 147 0.01 -0.81 12.03
CA ARG A 147 1.05 -1.25 11.09
C ARG A 147 2.22 -1.97 11.76
N SER A 148 2.57 -1.60 13.00
CA SER A 148 3.72 -2.18 13.72
C SER A 148 3.40 -3.52 14.39
N ARG A 149 2.14 -3.97 14.37
CA ARG A 149 1.75 -5.24 14.96
C ARG A 149 2.40 -6.43 14.22
N PRO A 150 2.86 -7.46 14.94
CA PRO A 150 3.24 -8.73 14.33
C PRO A 150 2.02 -9.30 13.59
N ARG A 151 2.13 -9.47 12.27
CA ARG A 151 1.13 -10.23 11.51
C ARG A 151 1.36 -11.69 11.87
N GLY A 152 0.69 -12.16 12.92
CA GLY A 152 0.65 -13.58 13.23
C GLY A 152 0.14 -14.31 11.99
N GLU A 153 0.90 -15.31 11.56
CA GLU A 153 0.53 -16.22 10.47
C GLU A 153 -0.86 -16.78 10.79
N THR A 154 -1.88 -16.19 10.18
CA THR A 154 -3.27 -16.61 10.32
C THR A 154 -3.50 -17.80 9.40
N GLY A 155 -2.76 -18.89 9.66
CA GLY A 155 -2.84 -20.15 8.95
C GLY A 155 -3.89 -21.12 9.48
N ALA A 156 -4.63 -20.80 10.56
CA ALA A 156 -5.39 -21.82 11.30
C ALA A 156 -6.86 -21.49 11.65
N GLN A 157 -7.51 -20.52 11.02
CA GLN A 157 -8.91 -20.15 11.38
C GLN A 157 -9.95 -20.20 10.25
N SER A 158 -9.76 -21.00 9.19
CA SER A 158 -10.81 -21.25 8.18
C SER A 158 -11.60 -22.56 8.38
N ALA A 159 -11.58 -23.15 9.57
CA ALA A 159 -12.42 -24.30 9.92
C ALA A 159 -13.47 -23.95 10.99
N PHE A 160 -14.34 -22.98 10.71
CA PHE A 160 -15.62 -22.88 11.42
C PHE A 160 -16.71 -22.47 10.43
N GLY A 161 -17.52 -23.45 10.06
CA GLY A 161 -18.54 -23.32 9.03
C GLY A 161 -19.66 -22.38 9.44
N SER A 162 -19.98 -21.40 8.57
CA SER A 162 -21.22 -20.65 8.67
C SER A 162 -22.31 -21.34 7.83
N ARG A 163 -23.12 -22.17 8.49
CA ARG A 163 -24.52 -22.41 8.12
C ARG A 163 -25.31 -21.18 8.55
N HIS A 164 -25.85 -20.41 7.61
CA HIS A 164 -27.10 -19.63 7.70
C HIS A 164 -27.35 -19.08 6.28
N GLY A 165 -28.51 -19.25 5.64
CA GLY A 165 -29.86 -19.01 6.15
C GLY A 165 -30.40 -17.82 5.36
N LYS A 166 -31.08 -18.08 4.24
CA LYS A 166 -31.71 -17.05 3.39
C LYS A 166 -32.77 -16.30 4.20
N ALA A 167 -32.56 -15.00 4.44
CA ALA A 167 -33.59 -14.09 4.93
C ALA A 167 -33.87 -13.01 3.87
N SER A 168 -35.16 -12.88 3.54
CA SER A 168 -35.79 -11.94 2.61
C SER A 168 -35.66 -10.49 3.08
N ARG A 169 -35.33 -9.58 2.15
CA ARG A 169 -35.34 -8.12 2.35
C ARG A 169 -36.77 -7.56 2.28
N PRO A 170 -37.17 -6.62 3.15
CA PRO A 170 -38.35 -5.81 2.93
C PRO A 170 -38.03 -4.52 2.15
N ARG A 171 -39.05 -4.08 1.41
CA ARG A 171 -39.16 -2.88 0.56
C ARG A 171 -39.18 -1.62 1.44
N SER A 172 -38.32 -0.64 1.17
CA SER A 172 -38.39 0.69 1.80
C SER A 172 -39.23 1.65 0.96
N THR A 173 -40.23 2.24 1.58
CA THR A 173 -41.08 3.32 1.05
C THR A 173 -40.37 4.68 1.14
N HIS A 174 -40.45 5.46 0.08
CA HIS A 174 -40.01 6.86 0.03
C HIS A 174 -40.90 7.76 0.91
N HIS A 175 -40.30 8.58 1.75
CA HIS A 175 -40.95 9.73 2.38
C HIS A 175 -40.29 11.02 1.88
N ASP A 176 -41.11 11.87 1.26
CA ASP A 176 -40.79 13.23 0.84
C ASP A 176 -40.68 14.15 2.08
N LEU A 177 -39.51 14.77 2.25
CA LEU A 177 -39.29 15.85 3.20
C LEU A 177 -39.27 17.19 2.44
N LYS A 178 -40.32 18.00 2.64
CA LYS A 178 -40.37 19.40 2.22
C LYS A 178 -39.41 20.23 3.07
N VAL A 179 -38.47 20.90 2.40
CA VAL A 179 -37.54 21.86 3.00
C VAL A 179 -38.19 23.25 3.01
N HIS A 180 -38.42 23.80 4.21
CA HIS A 180 -38.76 25.21 4.39
C HIS A 180 -37.49 26.05 4.44
N SER A 181 -37.40 27.05 3.56
CA SER A 181 -36.33 28.06 3.55
C SER A 181 -36.65 29.19 4.54
N TRP A 182 -35.65 29.59 5.33
CA TRP A 182 -35.63 30.82 6.13
C TRP A 182 -34.72 31.85 5.47
N PRO A 183 -35.02 33.16 5.57
CA PRO A 183 -34.15 34.21 5.03
C PRO A 183 -32.96 34.49 5.98
N PRO A 184 -31.78 34.87 5.46
CA PRO A 184 -30.62 35.19 6.28
C PRO A 184 -30.73 36.59 6.90
N ALA A 185 -30.29 36.72 8.16
CA ALA A 185 -30.08 38.00 8.82
C ALA A 185 -28.75 38.64 8.36
N PRO A 186 -28.64 39.98 8.33
CA PRO A 186 -27.44 40.67 7.89
C PRO A 186 -26.34 40.62 8.96
N VAL A 187 -25.12 40.28 8.55
CA VAL A 187 -23.90 40.32 9.37
C VAL A 187 -23.16 41.64 9.09
N PRO A 188 -22.71 42.39 10.10
CA PRO A 188 -21.95 43.61 9.89
C PRO A 188 -20.53 43.31 9.39
N ALA A 189 -20.09 44.06 8.38
CA ALA A 189 -18.75 44.00 7.82
C ALA A 189 -17.74 44.53 8.83
N GLY A 190 -17.08 43.61 9.54
CA GLY A 190 -15.83 43.86 10.24
C GLY A 190 -14.66 43.58 9.31
N ASP A 191 -13.78 44.56 9.18
CA ASP A 191 -12.57 44.51 8.35
C ASP A 191 -11.58 43.48 8.94
N ILE A 192 -11.56 42.27 8.37
CA ILE A 192 -10.66 41.19 8.80
C ILE A 192 -9.36 41.31 8.01
N SER A 193 -8.37 41.96 8.63
CA SER A 193 -6.97 41.82 8.25
C SER A 193 -6.57 40.34 8.32
N ILE A 194 -6.43 39.70 7.15
CA ILE A 194 -5.98 38.31 7.02
C ILE A 194 -4.51 38.26 7.46
N ARG A 195 -4.30 37.95 8.74
CA ARG A 195 -2.97 37.66 9.31
C ARG A 195 -2.38 36.40 8.66
N PRO A 196 -1.04 36.28 8.61
CA PRO A 196 -0.31 35.15 7.99
C PRO A 196 -0.67 33.75 8.55
N LEU A 197 -1.41 33.68 9.65
CA LEU A 197 -1.94 32.46 10.25
C LEU A 197 -2.89 31.68 9.32
N GLY A 198 -3.70 32.38 8.50
CA GLY A 198 -4.65 31.74 7.58
C GLY A 198 -3.98 30.96 6.44
N PHE A 199 -2.83 31.44 5.96
CA PHE A 199 -2.08 30.81 4.87
C PHE A 199 -1.35 29.54 5.30
N VAL A 200 -0.79 29.54 6.52
CA VAL A 200 -0.13 28.36 7.11
C VAL A 200 -1.16 27.27 7.46
N MET A 201 -2.35 27.65 7.92
CA MET A 201 -3.48 26.75 8.17
C MET A 201 -3.96 26.06 6.89
N ALA A 202 -4.03 26.78 5.77
CA ALA A 202 -4.41 26.21 4.48
C ALA A 202 -3.40 25.14 3.99
N LEU A 203 -2.09 25.36 4.20
CA LEU A 203 -1.06 24.38 3.86
C LEU A 203 -1.11 23.11 4.74
N GLY A 204 -1.41 23.26 6.03
CA GLY A 204 -1.55 22.14 6.97
C GLY A 204 -2.76 21.23 6.64
N VAL A 205 -3.91 21.84 6.33
CA VAL A 205 -5.13 21.10 5.92
C VAL A 205 -4.91 20.40 4.58
N MET A 206 -4.21 21.04 3.63
CA MET A 206 -3.91 20.46 2.32
C MET A 206 -2.94 19.29 2.41
N GLY A 207 -1.89 19.38 3.23
CA GLY A 207 -0.98 18.27 3.51
C GLY A 207 -1.69 17.06 4.14
N MET A 208 -2.68 17.31 5.01
CA MET A 208 -3.46 16.26 5.66
C MET A 208 -4.46 15.57 4.73
N ALA A 209 -5.13 16.33 3.84
CA ALA A 209 -6.00 15.77 2.82
C ALA A 209 -5.23 14.81 1.88
N ILE A 210 -3.97 15.12 1.56
CA ILE A 210 -3.11 14.25 0.76
C ILE A 210 -2.78 12.95 1.49
N VAL A 211 -2.51 12.98 2.80
CA VAL A 211 -2.21 11.77 3.59
C VAL A 211 -3.45 10.87 3.76
N VAL A 212 -4.62 11.45 4.02
CA VAL A 212 -5.89 10.71 4.15
C VAL A 212 -6.32 10.13 2.79
N ALA A 213 -6.20 10.89 1.70
CA ALA A 213 -6.44 10.39 0.35
C ALA A 213 -5.47 9.26 -0.03
N ALA A 214 -4.18 9.40 0.27
CA ALA A 214 -3.18 8.35 0.03
C ALA A 214 -3.44 7.07 0.83
N ALA A 215 -3.97 7.19 2.06
CA ALA A 215 -4.38 6.05 2.87
C ALA A 215 -5.65 5.37 2.35
N GLY A 216 -6.64 6.15 1.90
CA GLY A 216 -7.88 5.63 1.27
C GLY A 216 -7.63 4.92 -0.06
N GLU A 217 -6.61 5.31 -0.82
CA GLU A 217 -6.22 4.69 -2.09
C GLU A 217 -5.46 3.35 -1.95
N GLY A 218 -5.17 2.89 -0.73
CA GLY A 218 -4.41 1.64 -0.53
C GLY A 218 -2.93 1.74 -0.95
N ARG A 219 -2.33 2.94 -0.97
CA ARG A 219 -0.91 3.12 -1.34
C ARG A 219 0.07 2.38 -0.40
N PHE A 220 -0.35 1.95 0.78
CA PHE A 220 0.50 1.31 1.78
C PHE A 220 0.56 -0.22 1.73
N ASP A 221 -0.26 -0.88 0.91
CA ASP A 221 -0.20 -2.34 0.69
C ASP A 221 0.78 -2.74 -0.43
N ARG A 222 1.47 -1.75 -1.02
CA ARG A 222 2.43 -1.95 -2.10
C ARG A 222 3.80 -2.29 -1.55
N LEU A 223 4.53 -3.13 -2.27
CA LEU A 223 5.97 -3.32 -2.01
C LEU A 223 6.71 -1.99 -2.15
N PRO A 224 7.84 -1.80 -1.42
CA PRO A 224 8.69 -0.63 -1.62
C PRO A 224 9.14 -0.55 -3.10
N PRO A 225 9.48 0.65 -3.60
CA PRO A 225 10.06 0.79 -4.93
C PRO A 225 11.24 -0.17 -5.12
N GLN A 226 11.21 -0.94 -6.20
CA GLN A 226 12.24 -1.88 -6.60
C GLN A 226 12.55 -1.65 -8.08
N GLN A 227 13.75 -2.03 -8.51
CA GLN A 227 14.09 -2.08 -9.91
C GLN A 227 13.50 -3.36 -10.53
N TYR A 228 12.36 -3.23 -11.22
CA TYR A 228 11.67 -4.37 -11.84
C TYR A 228 12.31 -4.83 -13.17
N PHE A 229 12.90 -3.89 -13.90
CA PHE A 229 13.48 -4.14 -15.22
C PHE A 229 14.94 -3.64 -15.26
N PRO A 230 15.84 -4.31 -16.01
CA PRO A 230 17.20 -3.84 -16.23
C PRO A 230 17.19 -2.46 -16.90
N THR A 231 18.01 -1.53 -16.43
CA THR A 231 18.19 -0.22 -17.08
C THR A 231 18.79 -0.37 -18.48
N ALA A 232 19.57 -1.43 -18.73
CA ALA A 232 20.13 -1.75 -20.04
C ALA A 232 19.06 -1.89 -21.14
N PHE A 233 17.84 -2.34 -20.81
CA PHE A 233 16.75 -2.47 -21.79
C PHE A 233 16.25 -1.12 -22.33
N ARG A 234 16.50 -0.02 -21.62
CA ARG A 234 16.19 1.34 -22.07
C ARG A 234 17.09 1.81 -23.20
N ASN A 235 18.27 1.20 -23.34
CA ASN A 235 19.27 1.54 -24.36
C ASN A 235 19.43 0.44 -25.40
N LEU A 236 18.73 -0.68 -25.23
CA LEU A 236 18.76 -1.79 -26.17
C LEU A 236 17.83 -1.47 -27.34
N THR A 237 18.38 -1.13 -28.51
CA THR A 237 17.61 -1.10 -29.76
C THR A 237 17.31 -2.54 -30.15
N THR A 238 16.03 -2.92 -30.10
CA THR A 238 15.62 -4.32 -30.24
C THR A 238 15.05 -4.66 -31.60
N VAL A 239 14.33 -3.72 -32.21
CA VAL A 239 13.66 -3.96 -33.48
C VAL A 239 13.72 -2.69 -34.32
N VAL A 240 14.03 -2.88 -35.60
CA VAL A 240 13.91 -1.87 -36.65
C VAL A 240 12.56 -2.08 -37.31
N CYS A 241 11.64 -1.14 -37.10
CA CYS A 241 10.32 -1.20 -37.70
C CYS A 241 10.32 -0.42 -39.01
N ALA A 242 10.11 -1.14 -40.12
CA ALA A 242 9.82 -0.50 -41.39
C ALA A 242 8.37 -0.01 -41.34
N ARG A 243 8.18 1.31 -41.37
CA ARG A 243 6.86 1.91 -41.55
C ARG A 243 6.62 2.02 -43.05
N ASP A 244 5.52 1.43 -43.54
CA ASP A 244 5.20 1.43 -44.97
C ASP A 244 5.33 2.84 -45.57
N GLY A 245 6.21 2.97 -46.57
CA GLY A 245 6.39 4.19 -47.36
C GLY A 245 7.24 5.30 -46.76
N VAL A 246 7.85 5.14 -45.58
CA VAL A 246 8.72 6.17 -44.98
C VAL A 246 10.10 5.58 -44.68
N ALA A 247 11.16 6.20 -45.19
CA ALA A 247 12.57 5.82 -44.95
C ALA A 247 13.04 6.00 -43.49
N ASN A 248 12.14 6.29 -42.56
CA ASN A 248 12.46 6.49 -41.16
C ASN A 248 12.31 5.16 -40.43
N VAL A 249 13.44 4.49 -40.25
CA VAL A 249 13.61 3.35 -39.36
C VAL A 249 13.35 3.81 -37.93
N GLU A 250 12.23 3.42 -37.34
CA GLU A 250 11.99 3.63 -35.92
C GLU A 250 12.76 2.56 -35.13
N GLN A 251 13.73 3.01 -34.34
CA GLN A 251 14.49 2.16 -33.44
C GLN A 251 13.72 2.02 -32.13
N LEU A 252 13.07 0.88 -31.92
CA LEU A 252 12.34 0.63 -30.68
C LEU A 252 13.28 0.15 -29.57
N ARG A 253 13.24 0.86 -28.45
CA ARG A 253 13.88 0.45 -27.20
C ARG A 253 13.18 -0.80 -26.65
N GLY A 254 13.94 -1.67 -26.00
CA GLY A 254 13.40 -2.89 -25.38
C GLY A 254 12.32 -2.61 -24.34
N ILE A 255 12.41 -1.49 -23.60
CA ILE A 255 11.33 -0.95 -22.76
C ILE A 255 11.50 0.56 -22.62
N GLU A 256 10.40 1.31 -22.68
CA GLU A 256 10.41 2.76 -22.43
C GLU A 256 10.32 3.10 -20.94
N ASP A 257 10.73 4.32 -20.56
CA ASP A 257 10.68 4.77 -19.17
C ASP A 257 9.25 4.79 -18.61
N PHE A 258 8.31 5.28 -19.42
CA PHE A 258 6.88 5.27 -19.09
C PHE A 258 6.36 3.85 -18.86
N GLU A 259 6.67 2.90 -19.75
CA GLU A 259 6.27 1.50 -19.61
C GLU A 259 6.86 0.86 -18.35
N ALA A 260 8.15 1.06 -18.10
CA ALA A 260 8.81 0.51 -16.93
C ALA A 260 8.16 1.01 -15.62
N GLU A 261 7.81 2.29 -15.56
CA GLU A 261 7.09 2.87 -14.42
C GLU A 261 5.65 2.34 -14.30
N TRP A 262 4.93 2.28 -15.43
CA TRP A 262 3.56 1.81 -15.49
C TRP A 262 3.45 0.33 -15.06
N TYR A 263 4.28 -0.54 -15.61
CA TYR A 263 4.28 -1.98 -15.30
C TYR A 263 4.72 -2.24 -13.86
N SER A 264 5.78 -1.56 -13.39
CA SER A 264 6.25 -1.72 -12.00
C SER A 264 5.22 -1.26 -10.97
N THR A 265 4.39 -0.26 -11.29
CA THR A 265 3.30 0.18 -10.43
C THR A 265 2.24 -0.90 -10.25
N HIS A 266 1.90 -1.63 -11.32
CA HIS A 266 1.00 -2.77 -11.28
C HIS A 266 1.59 -3.96 -10.50
N LEU A 267 2.85 -4.30 -10.75
CA LEU A 267 3.54 -5.38 -10.05
C LEU A 267 3.68 -5.12 -8.55
N ARG A 268 3.98 -3.87 -8.15
CA ARG A 268 4.02 -3.48 -6.72
C ARG A 268 2.65 -3.59 -6.06
N ALA A 269 1.59 -3.16 -6.74
CA ALA A 269 0.22 -3.28 -6.24
C ALA A 269 -0.22 -4.75 -6.15
N ALA A 270 0.25 -5.59 -7.06
CA ALA A 270 0.11 -7.03 -6.97
C ALA A 270 1.02 -7.68 -5.91
N GLN A 271 1.84 -6.92 -5.18
CA GLN A 271 2.83 -7.46 -4.23
C GLN A 271 3.73 -8.52 -4.87
N GLU A 272 4.16 -8.29 -6.10
CA GLU A 272 5.11 -9.14 -6.82
C GLU A 272 6.50 -8.53 -6.72
N ALA A 273 7.49 -9.32 -6.28
CA ALA A 273 8.88 -8.88 -6.23
C ALA A 273 9.49 -8.77 -7.64
N SER A 274 10.61 -8.05 -7.75
CA SER A 274 11.36 -7.98 -9.01
C SER A 274 11.97 -9.33 -9.38
N LEU A 275 11.59 -9.89 -10.54
CA LEU A 275 12.25 -11.08 -11.07
C LEU A 275 13.65 -10.79 -11.58
N TYR A 276 13.92 -9.55 -12.02
CA TYR A 276 15.25 -9.12 -12.42
C TYR A 276 16.23 -9.07 -11.25
N LEU A 277 15.80 -8.60 -10.08
CA LEU A 277 16.65 -8.64 -8.89
C LEU A 277 16.81 -10.08 -8.40
N ALA A 278 15.72 -10.85 -8.38
CA ALA A 278 15.77 -12.26 -8.01
C ALA A 278 16.73 -13.06 -8.89
N SER A 279 16.77 -12.80 -10.21
CA SER A 279 17.68 -13.49 -11.13
C SER A 279 19.16 -13.22 -10.87
N GLN A 280 19.50 -12.17 -10.12
CA GLN A 280 20.89 -11.87 -9.76
C GLN A 280 21.35 -12.63 -8.50
N GLU A 281 20.41 -13.13 -7.71
CA GLU A 281 20.71 -13.89 -6.50
C GLU A 281 21.27 -15.27 -6.84
N VAL A 282 22.26 -15.74 -6.08
CA VAL A 282 22.87 -17.06 -6.31
C VAL A 282 21.84 -18.19 -6.17
N ALA A 283 20.92 -18.06 -5.21
CA ALA A 283 19.90 -19.06 -4.92
C ALA A 283 18.89 -19.26 -6.06
N SER A 284 18.68 -18.26 -6.92
CA SER A 284 17.76 -18.37 -8.05
C SER A 284 18.36 -19.09 -9.26
N ARG A 285 19.65 -19.41 -9.26
CA ARG A 285 20.31 -20.14 -10.35
C ARG A 285 19.82 -21.59 -10.50
N GLU A 286 19.28 -22.15 -9.42
CA GLU A 286 18.79 -23.54 -9.35
C GLU A 286 17.28 -23.66 -9.61
N THR A 287 16.57 -22.55 -9.73
CA THR A 287 15.10 -22.55 -9.89
C THR A 287 14.69 -21.71 -11.08
N ARG A 288 13.51 -22.02 -11.62
CA ARG A 288 12.88 -21.27 -12.71
C ARG A 288 11.69 -20.52 -12.19
N THR A 289 11.51 -19.31 -12.69
CA THR A 289 10.30 -18.53 -12.43
C THR A 289 9.82 -17.89 -13.71
N TYR A 290 8.54 -18.08 -14.01
CA TYR A 290 7.87 -17.46 -15.14
C TYR A 290 6.77 -16.55 -14.61
N ARG A 291 6.64 -15.34 -15.16
CA ARG A 291 5.54 -14.43 -14.83
C ARG A 291 4.89 -13.92 -16.10
N PHE A 292 3.57 -14.02 -16.13
CA PHE A 292 2.72 -13.40 -17.12
C PHE A 292 1.94 -12.26 -16.46
N THR A 293 2.05 -11.07 -17.02
CA THR A 293 1.32 -9.88 -16.58
C THR A 293 0.46 -9.38 -17.74
N TRP A 294 -0.84 -9.28 -17.49
CA TRP A 294 -1.83 -8.88 -18.48
C TRP A 294 -2.49 -7.57 -18.06
N LEU A 295 -2.15 -6.49 -18.77
CA LEU A 295 -2.62 -5.14 -18.48
C LEU A 295 -3.57 -4.68 -19.58
N ARG A 296 -4.86 -4.92 -19.36
CA ARG A 296 -5.95 -4.48 -20.24
C ARG A 296 -6.33 -3.04 -19.96
N SER A 297 -6.47 -2.19 -20.98
CA SER A 297 -6.78 -0.76 -20.82
C SER A 297 -7.91 -0.49 -19.82
N PHE A 298 -9.03 -1.20 -19.95
CA PHE A 298 -10.26 -0.94 -19.19
C PHE A 298 -10.65 -2.04 -18.20
N HIS A 299 -9.80 -3.05 -17.99
CA HIS A 299 -10.14 -4.19 -17.16
C HIS A 299 -9.11 -4.45 -16.07
N ALA A 300 -9.53 -5.21 -15.07
CA ALA A 300 -8.71 -5.71 -13.97
C ALA A 300 -7.38 -6.29 -14.48
N PRO A 301 -6.24 -5.73 -14.03
CA PRO A 301 -4.92 -6.31 -14.23
C PRO A 301 -4.86 -7.72 -13.65
N VAL A 302 -4.19 -8.63 -14.36
CA VAL A 302 -3.94 -10.00 -13.91
C VAL A 302 -2.45 -10.29 -13.96
N VAL A 303 -1.93 -10.87 -12.87
CA VAL A 303 -0.55 -11.36 -12.80
C VAL A 303 -0.58 -12.83 -12.43
N VAL A 304 0.09 -13.68 -13.21
CA VAL A 304 0.23 -15.12 -12.98
C VAL A 304 1.71 -15.45 -12.91
N ARG A 305 2.18 -15.99 -11.78
CA ARG A 305 3.55 -16.43 -11.58
C ARG A 305 3.60 -17.95 -11.38
N ILE A 306 4.52 -18.61 -12.07
CA ILE A 306 4.87 -20.01 -11.86
C ILE A 306 6.27 -20.07 -11.26
N ASP A 307 6.40 -20.62 -10.07
CA ASP A 307 7.66 -20.87 -9.39
C ASP A 307 7.99 -22.36 -9.44
N GLU A 308 9.18 -22.73 -9.91
CA GLU A 308 9.73 -24.08 -9.71
C GLU A 308 10.27 -24.20 -8.29
N LEU A 309 9.72 -25.15 -7.54
CA LEU A 309 10.15 -25.46 -6.18
C LEU A 309 11.31 -26.45 -6.20
N ARG A 310 12.03 -26.53 -5.07
CA ARG A 310 13.02 -27.59 -4.85
C ARG A 310 12.33 -28.95 -4.99
N GLY A 311 12.85 -29.81 -5.87
CA GLY A 311 12.24 -31.09 -6.22
C GLY A 311 11.42 -31.09 -7.51
N GLY A 312 11.37 -29.97 -8.25
CA GLY A 312 10.79 -29.88 -9.59
C GLY A 312 9.27 -29.72 -9.64
N ALA A 313 8.60 -29.67 -8.49
CA ALA A 313 7.19 -29.29 -8.43
C ALA A 313 7.02 -27.82 -8.82
N MET A 314 5.95 -27.49 -9.55
CA MET A 314 5.66 -26.12 -9.94
C MET A 314 4.47 -25.56 -9.17
N ARG A 315 4.63 -24.35 -8.63
CA ARG A 315 3.58 -23.63 -7.92
C ARG A 315 3.10 -22.45 -8.74
N LEU A 316 1.79 -22.36 -8.91
CA LEU A 316 1.11 -21.19 -9.47
C LEU A 316 0.71 -20.23 -8.36
N THR A 317 0.96 -18.94 -8.57
CA THR A 317 0.40 -17.82 -7.83
C THR A 317 -0.22 -16.84 -8.81
N ALA A 318 -1.55 -16.67 -8.77
CA ALA A 318 -2.26 -15.72 -9.60
C ALA A 318 -2.92 -14.64 -8.74
N LYS A 319 -2.88 -13.39 -9.19
CA LYS A 319 -3.47 -12.23 -8.54
C LYS A 319 -4.23 -11.39 -9.55
N LYS A 320 -5.46 -11.02 -9.21
CA LYS A 320 -6.31 -10.08 -9.96
C LYS A 320 -6.44 -8.81 -9.14
N LEU A 321 -6.21 -7.66 -9.77
CA LEU A 321 -6.34 -6.36 -9.11
C LEU A 321 -7.70 -5.73 -9.40
N SER A 322 -8.13 -4.80 -8.55
CA SER A 322 -9.43 -4.11 -8.65
C SER A 322 -9.42 -2.90 -9.58
N GLY A 323 -8.26 -2.51 -10.10
CA GLY A 323 -8.10 -1.33 -10.96
C GLY A 323 -8.30 -1.64 -12.44
N ALA A 324 -7.72 -0.79 -13.28
CA ALA A 324 -7.71 -0.98 -14.73
C ALA A 324 -6.27 -0.87 -15.24
N GLY A 325 -5.88 -1.79 -16.13
CA GLY A 325 -4.50 -1.89 -16.62
C GLY A 325 -3.97 -0.60 -17.22
N GLY A 326 -4.76 0.10 -18.04
CA GLY A 326 -4.38 1.40 -18.64
C GLY A 326 -4.35 2.58 -17.66
N TYR A 327 -4.72 2.37 -16.40
CA TYR A 327 -4.91 3.42 -15.40
C TYR A 327 -4.25 3.01 -14.07
N GLY A 328 -4.92 3.30 -12.95
CA GLY A 328 -4.46 2.92 -11.62
C GLY A 328 -4.65 1.42 -11.34
N PRO A 329 -3.69 0.77 -10.67
CA PRO A 329 -3.73 -0.68 -10.45
C PRO A 329 -4.79 -1.13 -9.43
N GLY A 330 -5.28 -0.22 -8.57
CA GLY A 330 -6.15 -0.57 -7.44
C GLY A 330 -5.43 -1.41 -6.39
N ARG A 331 -6.15 -2.38 -5.81
CA ARG A 331 -5.65 -3.34 -4.79
C ARG A 331 -5.86 -4.78 -5.25
N VAL A 332 -5.20 -5.74 -4.60
CA VAL A 332 -5.47 -7.17 -4.85
C VAL A 332 -6.92 -7.49 -4.48
N GLU A 333 -7.71 -7.91 -5.46
CA GLU A 333 -9.12 -8.28 -5.31
C GLU A 333 -9.30 -9.79 -5.15
N ALA A 334 -8.53 -10.58 -5.91
CA ALA A 334 -8.57 -12.04 -5.85
C ALA A 334 -7.16 -12.63 -5.95
N ARG A 335 -6.96 -13.76 -5.29
CA ARG A 335 -5.72 -14.54 -5.30
C ARG A 335 -6.02 -16.02 -5.42
N VAL A 336 -5.21 -16.72 -6.21
CA VAL A 336 -5.15 -18.18 -6.26
C VAL A 336 -3.70 -18.59 -6.06
N GLU A 337 -3.45 -19.55 -5.18
CA GLU A 337 -2.14 -20.18 -5.03
C GLU A 337 -2.33 -21.69 -4.92
N ARG A 338 -1.64 -22.46 -5.76
CA ARG A 338 -1.74 -23.93 -5.78
C ARG A 338 -0.57 -24.55 -6.51
N LEU A 339 -0.36 -25.84 -6.30
CA LEU A 339 0.52 -26.64 -7.15
C LEU A 339 -0.14 -26.88 -8.51
N LEU A 340 0.68 -26.90 -9.56
CA LEU A 340 0.27 -27.37 -10.88
C LEU A 340 0.19 -28.91 -10.88
N THR A 341 -0.80 -29.42 -11.58
CA THR A 341 -0.92 -30.87 -11.86
C THR A 341 0.13 -31.31 -12.87
N ARG A 342 0.40 -32.63 -12.95
CA ARG A 342 1.35 -33.18 -13.94
C ARG A 342 0.99 -32.80 -15.37
N ASP A 343 -0.29 -32.82 -15.71
CA ASP A 343 -0.79 -32.47 -17.05
C ASP A 343 -0.61 -30.97 -17.35
N GLU A 344 -0.80 -30.10 -16.35
CA GLU A 344 -0.53 -28.66 -16.48
C GLU A 344 0.96 -28.38 -16.68
N VAL A 345 1.82 -29.04 -15.91
CA VAL A 345 3.28 -28.93 -16.07
C VAL A 345 3.70 -29.40 -17.46
N SER A 346 3.16 -30.52 -17.95
CA SER A 346 3.44 -31.02 -19.31
C SER A 346 3.00 -30.02 -20.38
N ARG A 347 1.79 -29.44 -20.27
CA ARG A 347 1.28 -28.42 -21.19
C ARG A 347 2.11 -27.14 -21.16
N LEU A 348 2.52 -26.70 -19.97
CA LEU A 348 3.40 -25.53 -19.81
C LEU A 348 4.74 -25.76 -20.51
N ASN A 349 5.41 -26.88 -20.21
CA ASN A 349 6.70 -27.20 -20.80
C ASN A 349 6.62 -27.32 -22.32
N LYS A 350 5.56 -27.96 -22.84
CA LYS A 350 5.31 -28.05 -24.30
C LYS A 350 5.13 -26.67 -24.93
N THR A 351 4.40 -25.78 -24.28
CA THR A 351 4.13 -24.43 -24.80
C THR A 351 5.38 -23.57 -24.79
N LEU A 352 6.18 -23.64 -23.72
CA LEU A 352 7.47 -22.95 -23.63
C LEU A 352 8.47 -23.45 -24.68
N SER A 353 8.57 -24.77 -24.88
CA SER A 353 9.54 -25.36 -25.82
C SER A 353 9.14 -25.21 -27.28
N THR A 354 7.86 -25.39 -27.62
CA THR A 354 7.36 -25.30 -28.99
C THR A 354 7.28 -23.85 -29.46
N GLY A 355 6.88 -22.95 -28.56
CA GLY A 355 6.71 -21.54 -28.89
C GLY A 355 8.00 -20.74 -28.91
N GLN A 356 9.10 -21.24 -28.31
CA GLN A 356 10.36 -20.51 -28.12
C GLN A 356 10.14 -19.08 -27.61
N VAL A 357 9.12 -18.90 -26.77
CA VAL A 357 8.63 -17.56 -26.37
C VAL A 357 9.70 -16.73 -25.68
N LEU A 358 10.67 -17.39 -25.02
CA LEU A 358 11.78 -16.76 -24.31
C LEU A 358 12.93 -16.31 -25.23
N ASP A 359 12.92 -16.77 -26.48
CA ASP A 359 13.91 -16.41 -27.51
C ASP A 359 13.43 -15.24 -28.40
N LEU A 360 12.18 -14.81 -28.21
CA LEU A 360 11.62 -13.67 -28.93
C LEU A 360 12.29 -12.34 -28.53
N PRO A 361 12.33 -11.36 -29.44
CA PRO A 361 12.79 -10.02 -29.09
C PRO A 361 11.86 -9.38 -28.03
N PRO A 362 12.41 -8.52 -27.15
CA PRO A 362 11.66 -7.88 -26.06
C PRO A 362 10.39 -7.16 -26.50
N ARG A 363 10.37 -6.58 -27.70
CA ARG A 363 9.20 -5.94 -28.32
C ARG A 363 9.08 -6.38 -29.76
N ASP A 364 7.94 -6.09 -30.37
CA ASP A 364 7.69 -6.19 -31.80
C ASP A 364 7.20 -4.85 -32.36
N CYS A 365 6.95 -4.79 -33.66
CA CYS A 365 6.49 -3.59 -34.36
C CYS A 365 4.97 -3.42 -34.32
N SER A 366 4.33 -3.84 -33.23
CA SER A 366 2.87 -3.81 -33.09
C SER A 366 2.47 -2.70 -32.11
N PRO A 367 2.52 -1.42 -32.53
CA PRO A 367 2.10 -0.33 -31.66
C PRO A 367 0.58 -0.31 -31.52
N GLY A 368 0.10 0.22 -30.41
CA GLY A 368 -1.30 0.61 -30.34
C GLY A 368 -1.69 1.36 -29.09
N VAL A 369 -2.90 1.92 -29.15
CA VAL A 369 -3.41 2.91 -28.18
C VAL A 369 -4.22 2.23 -27.08
N ASP A 370 -5.20 1.41 -27.48
CA ASP A 370 -6.09 0.69 -26.59
C ASP A 370 -5.96 -0.81 -26.79
N GLY A 371 -5.99 -1.60 -25.74
CA GLY A 371 -5.77 -3.03 -25.89
C GLY A 371 -5.29 -3.66 -24.61
N ALA A 372 -4.38 -4.60 -24.74
CA ALA A 372 -3.72 -5.20 -23.60
C ALA A 372 -2.22 -5.34 -23.83
N ASN A 373 -1.42 -4.99 -22.83
CA ASN A 373 -0.02 -5.41 -22.81
C ASN A 373 0.06 -6.81 -22.20
N TRP A 374 0.61 -7.74 -22.99
CA TRP A 374 0.92 -9.11 -22.62
C TRP A 374 2.41 -9.20 -22.35
N ILE A 375 2.76 -9.17 -21.07
CA ILE A 375 4.15 -9.13 -20.62
C ILE A 375 4.53 -10.50 -20.08
N VAL A 376 5.54 -11.11 -20.67
CA VAL A 376 6.13 -12.38 -20.24
C VAL A 376 7.52 -12.09 -19.69
N GLU A 377 7.76 -12.53 -18.47
CA GLU A 377 9.06 -12.44 -17.80
C GLU A 377 9.51 -13.84 -17.39
N ALA A 378 10.81 -14.09 -17.47
CA ALA A 378 11.41 -15.33 -16.98
C ALA A 378 12.72 -15.04 -16.24
N SER A 379 12.91 -15.75 -15.12
CA SER A 379 14.18 -15.86 -14.42
C SER A 379 14.59 -17.32 -14.44
N GLU A 380 15.66 -17.65 -15.18
CA GLU A 380 16.22 -19.00 -15.26
C GLU A 380 17.74 -18.95 -15.27
N ARG A 381 18.39 -19.74 -14.40
CA ARG A 381 19.84 -19.95 -14.39
C ARG A 381 20.65 -18.65 -14.29
N GLY A 382 20.15 -17.70 -13.51
CA GLY A 382 20.79 -16.39 -13.34
C GLY A 382 20.58 -15.42 -14.51
N SER A 383 19.71 -15.76 -15.47
CA SER A 383 19.36 -14.89 -16.59
C SER A 383 17.93 -14.37 -16.45
N TYR A 384 17.71 -13.14 -16.92
CA TYR A 384 16.40 -12.49 -16.95
C TYR A 384 15.97 -12.24 -18.40
N ARG A 385 14.73 -12.63 -18.72
CA ARG A 385 14.08 -12.40 -20.02
C ARG A 385 12.80 -11.61 -19.82
N TYR A 386 12.51 -10.75 -20.79
CA TYR A 386 11.32 -9.89 -20.83
C TYR A 386 10.84 -9.80 -22.28
N ILE A 387 9.55 -10.02 -22.49
CA ILE A 387 8.87 -9.96 -23.78
C ILE A 387 7.54 -9.24 -23.56
N ASN A 388 7.24 -8.21 -24.36
CA ASN A 388 5.97 -7.51 -24.38
C ASN A 388 5.34 -7.57 -25.76
N ARG A 389 4.05 -7.90 -25.83
CA ARG A 389 3.23 -7.84 -27.05
C ARG A 389 1.94 -7.09 -26.75
N TRP A 390 1.57 -6.18 -27.65
CA TRP A 390 0.30 -5.47 -27.57
C TRP A 390 -0.78 -6.30 -28.28
N SER A 391 -1.82 -6.68 -27.53
CA SER A 391 -3.02 -7.41 -27.94
C SER A 391 -2.77 -8.52 -28.99
N PRO A 392 -1.85 -9.48 -28.71
CA PRO A 392 -1.48 -10.46 -29.72
C PRO A 392 -2.66 -11.35 -30.08
N GLU A 393 -3.07 -11.36 -31.35
CA GLU A 393 -4.16 -12.22 -31.87
C GLU A 393 -3.77 -13.69 -32.04
N ARG A 394 -2.46 -13.97 -32.16
CA ARG A 394 -1.89 -15.31 -32.35
C ARG A 394 -0.43 -15.35 -31.91
N GLY A 395 0.11 -16.56 -31.79
CA GLY A 395 1.54 -16.80 -31.61
C GLY A 395 1.97 -17.06 -30.15
N PRO A 396 3.27 -17.27 -29.91
CA PRO A 396 3.76 -17.88 -28.68
C PRO A 396 3.39 -17.14 -27.39
N VAL A 397 3.36 -15.80 -27.43
CA VAL A 397 2.99 -14.97 -26.27
C VAL A 397 1.51 -15.11 -25.94
N ARG A 398 0.64 -15.13 -26.96
CA ARG A 398 -0.80 -15.37 -26.77
C ARG A 398 -1.04 -16.78 -26.24
N ASP A 399 -0.42 -17.78 -26.87
CA ASP A 399 -0.61 -19.19 -26.50
C ASP A 399 -0.19 -19.44 -25.05
N LEU A 400 0.96 -18.90 -24.62
CA LEU A 400 1.40 -18.98 -23.23
C LEU A 400 0.46 -18.23 -22.28
N GLY A 401 0.09 -16.99 -22.61
CA GLY A 401 -0.78 -16.20 -21.73
C GLY A 401 -2.16 -16.83 -21.56
N VAL A 402 -2.80 -17.31 -22.63
CA VAL A 402 -4.08 -18.03 -22.57
C VAL A 402 -3.97 -19.28 -21.71
N LEU A 403 -2.88 -20.06 -21.87
CA LEU A 403 -2.63 -21.24 -21.04
C LEU A 403 -2.55 -20.87 -19.55
N LEU A 404 -1.76 -19.86 -19.21
CA LEU A 404 -1.54 -19.43 -17.81
C LEU A 404 -2.81 -18.83 -17.20
N LEU A 405 -3.59 -18.06 -17.96
CA LEU A 405 -4.91 -17.58 -17.54
C LEU A 405 -5.85 -18.76 -17.29
N GLY A 406 -5.84 -19.78 -18.15
CA GLY A 406 -6.62 -21.01 -17.97
C GLY A 406 -6.29 -21.74 -16.65
N PHE A 407 -5.02 -21.79 -16.25
CA PHE A 407 -4.63 -22.39 -14.98
C PHE A 407 -5.19 -21.64 -13.74
N THR A 408 -5.58 -20.38 -13.88
CA THR A 408 -6.19 -19.65 -12.75
C THR A 408 -7.59 -20.14 -12.39
N GLY A 409 -8.31 -20.75 -13.35
CA GLY A 409 -9.71 -21.11 -13.21
C GLY A 409 -10.67 -19.90 -13.22
N TRP A 410 -10.18 -18.69 -13.47
CA TRP A 410 -11.02 -17.50 -13.58
C TRP A 410 -11.68 -17.40 -14.95
N ARG A 411 -12.89 -16.81 -14.96
CA ARG A 411 -13.57 -16.39 -16.20
C ARG A 411 -13.13 -14.96 -16.50
N LEU A 412 -12.34 -14.79 -17.56
CA LEU A 412 -11.65 -13.53 -17.87
C LEU A 412 -11.92 -13.13 -19.32
N ASP A 413 -13.17 -12.86 -19.65
CA ASP A 413 -13.57 -12.41 -20.98
C ASP A 413 -13.80 -10.88 -21.00
N PRO A 414 -13.49 -10.19 -22.11
CA PRO A 414 -12.85 -10.72 -23.31
C PRO A 414 -11.33 -10.88 -23.17
N ILE A 415 -10.76 -11.83 -23.92
CA ILE A 415 -9.31 -12.02 -24.10
C ILE A 415 -8.88 -11.41 -25.42
N TYR A 416 -8.09 -10.33 -25.35
CA TYR A 416 -7.57 -9.60 -26.49
C TYR A 416 -6.10 -9.24 -26.28
#